data_AF-A0A0J8RNG8-F1
#
_entry.id   AF-A0A0J8RNG8-F1
#
_cell.length_a   1.000
_cell.length_b   1.000
_cell.length_c   1.000
_cell.angle_alpha   90.00
_cell.angle_beta   90.00
_cell.angle_gamma   90.00
#
_symmetry.space_group_name_H-M   'P 1'
#
loop_
_entity.id
_entity.type
_entity.pdbx_description
1 polymer ?
#
loop_
_entity_poly.entity_id
_entity_poly.type
_entity_poly.pdbx_seq_one_letter_code
_entity_poly.pdbx_strand_id
1 'polypeptide(L)'
;MSQILSLFRRARTSSPGDLSHIFTQMRQRVQQLPFSEVHPSSEAILKSRFLDAESGLPAIANSPLIPWDIKLDVDLLRLRWEKGDIETGLDRGLITKCARIVSRSFDPAYKYRVSPFYAGEGNLRNGQWFPWQLSAIRDGAHGEVEAGVSGREGLGAFSIVLSSSHRYADRDQGETIYYYGTYGKNGKISHGTNLLLDAHQNGIPIRVLRSSKLPAINKYRPAEGLRYDGLYKIESEELMEESSSLYRFKLQRVEGQTPIRYSGPEARPTPKEVEEFRNLQKFASASRPKKSP
;
A
#
# COMPACT_ATOMS: atom_id res chain seq x y z
N MET A 1 -5.28 23.90 1.90
CA MET A 1 -5.47 22.65 2.66
C MET A 1 -6.91 22.41 3.14
N SER A 2 -7.59 23.34 3.82
CA SER A 2 -8.92 23.10 4.43
C SER A 2 -10.11 22.95 3.46
N GLN A 3 -9.89 22.99 2.15
CA GLN A 3 -10.95 22.91 1.14
C GLN A 3 -11.74 21.60 1.20
N ILE A 4 -11.11 20.48 1.60
CA ILE A 4 -11.84 19.22 1.77
C ILE A 4 -12.92 19.32 2.87
N LEU A 5 -12.66 20.07 3.95
CA LEU A 5 -13.61 20.26 5.05
C LEU A 5 -14.77 21.19 4.64
N SER A 6 -14.51 22.20 3.79
CA SER A 6 -15.59 23.03 3.25
C SER A 6 -16.45 22.26 2.24
N LEU A 7 -15.84 21.41 1.41
CA LEU A 7 -16.57 20.53 0.50
C LEU A 7 -17.43 19.51 1.25
N PHE A 8 -16.93 18.94 2.36
CA PHE A 8 -17.72 18.05 3.20
C PHE A 8 -18.95 18.74 3.78
N ARG A 9 -18.80 19.96 4.30
CA ARG A 9 -19.93 20.76 4.80
C ARG A 9 -20.95 21.05 3.69
N ARG A 10 -20.48 21.42 2.49
CA ARG A 10 -21.35 21.62 1.32
C ARG A 10 -22.09 20.34 0.93
N ALA A 11 -21.41 19.20 0.89
CA ALA A 11 -22.03 17.92 0.54
C ALA A 11 -23.23 17.58 1.44
N ARG A 12 -23.14 17.88 2.74
CA ARG A 12 -24.21 17.63 3.72
C ARG A 12 -25.47 18.45 3.49
N THR A 13 -25.39 19.58 2.78
CA THR A 13 -26.51 20.51 2.55
C THR A 13 -26.92 20.58 1.07
N SER A 14 -26.18 19.91 0.18
CA SER A 14 -26.40 19.97 -1.27
C SER A 14 -27.44 18.96 -1.75
N SER A 15 -28.07 19.27 -2.88
CA SER A 15 -28.99 18.36 -3.56
C SER A 15 -28.24 17.15 -4.15
N PRO A 16 -28.90 15.99 -4.37
CA PRO A 16 -28.26 14.81 -4.97
C PRO A 16 -27.57 15.08 -6.32
N GLY A 17 -28.10 16.01 -7.12
CA GLY A 17 -27.54 16.38 -8.43
C GLY A 17 -26.15 17.03 -8.36
N ASP A 18 -25.86 17.74 -7.26
CA ASP A 18 -24.59 18.44 -7.08
C ASP A 18 -23.48 17.54 -6.47
N LEU A 19 -23.87 16.42 -5.85
CA LEU A 19 -22.96 15.57 -5.09
C LEU A 19 -21.84 14.98 -5.95
N SER A 20 -22.13 14.60 -7.20
CA SER A 20 -21.12 14.03 -8.10
C SER A 20 -19.94 14.99 -8.33
N HIS A 21 -20.25 16.27 -8.55
CA HIS A 21 -19.23 17.30 -8.71
C HIS A 21 -18.46 17.55 -7.42
N ILE A 22 -19.17 17.63 -6.27
CA ILE A 22 -18.54 17.82 -4.96
C ILE A 22 -17.60 16.66 -4.63
N PHE A 23 -18.01 15.42 -4.86
CA PHE A 23 -17.19 14.24 -4.60
C PHE A 23 -15.97 14.18 -5.52
N THR A 24 -16.10 14.60 -6.78
CA THR A 24 -14.95 14.75 -7.68
C THR A 24 -13.93 15.73 -7.12
N GLN A 25 -14.38 16.88 -6.61
CA GLN A 25 -13.49 17.86 -5.97
C GLN A 25 -12.90 17.31 -4.66
N MET A 26 -13.69 16.65 -3.81
CA MET A 26 -13.20 16.04 -2.57
C MET A 26 -12.11 15.02 -2.83
N ARG A 27 -12.29 14.17 -3.85
CA ARG A 27 -11.30 13.18 -4.30
C ARG A 27 -10.00 13.85 -4.72
N GLN A 28 -10.07 14.88 -5.55
CA GLN A 28 -8.86 15.64 -5.93
C GLN A 28 -8.15 16.25 -4.72
N ARG A 29 -8.90 16.78 -3.75
CA ARG A 29 -8.31 17.40 -2.55
C ARG A 29 -7.68 16.38 -1.61
N VAL A 30 -8.31 15.24 -1.35
CA VAL A 30 -7.72 14.21 -0.48
C VAL A 30 -6.45 13.62 -1.09
N GLN A 31 -6.38 13.51 -2.42
CA GLN A 31 -5.19 13.00 -3.11
C GLN A 31 -4.01 13.99 -3.12
N GLN A 32 -4.27 15.28 -2.99
CA GLN A 32 -3.24 16.33 -2.88
C GLN A 32 -2.75 16.55 -1.44
N LEU A 33 -3.62 16.30 -0.46
CA LEU A 33 -3.39 16.68 0.93
C LEU A 33 -2.14 16.02 1.57
N PRO A 34 -1.79 14.74 1.30
CA PRO A 34 -0.57 14.11 1.82
C PRO A 34 0.74 14.81 1.40
N PHE A 35 0.70 15.59 0.32
CA PHE A 35 1.87 16.26 -0.27
C PHE A 35 1.88 17.77 -0.01
N SER A 36 0.94 18.27 0.80
CA SER A 36 0.81 19.70 1.06
C SER A 36 1.64 20.10 2.28
N GLU A 37 2.69 20.88 2.08
CA GLU A 37 3.46 21.44 3.18
C GLU A 37 2.63 22.41 4.02
N VAL A 38 2.85 22.36 5.33
CA VAL A 38 2.20 23.24 6.31
C VAL A 38 3.27 24.13 6.92
N HIS A 39 3.04 25.44 6.92
CA HIS A 39 3.93 26.34 7.65
C HIS A 39 3.90 26.01 9.17
N PRO A 40 5.03 25.93 9.87
CA PRO A 40 5.09 25.48 11.27
C PRO A 40 4.14 26.22 12.21
N SER A 41 3.96 27.54 12.02
CA SER A 41 3.04 28.35 12.83
C SER A 41 1.56 27.98 12.68
N SER A 42 1.19 27.30 11.60
CA SER A 42 -0.19 26.90 11.29
C SER A 42 -0.46 25.42 11.59
N GLU A 43 0.59 24.65 11.93
CA GLU A 43 0.52 23.20 12.05
C GLU A 43 -0.44 22.76 13.16
N ALA A 44 -0.29 23.32 14.37
CA ALA A 44 -1.14 22.96 15.50
C ALA A 44 -2.62 23.27 15.24
N ILE A 45 -2.89 24.44 14.65
CA ILE A 45 -4.26 24.88 14.33
C ILE A 45 -4.87 23.99 13.24
N LEU A 46 -4.11 23.69 12.19
CA LEU A 46 -4.60 22.82 11.12
C LEU A 46 -4.82 21.40 11.63
N LYS A 47 -3.90 20.83 12.42
CA LYS A 47 -4.07 19.53 13.07
C LYS A 47 -5.35 19.48 13.89
N SER A 48 -5.56 20.45 14.78
CA SER A 48 -6.78 20.53 15.60
C SER A 48 -8.05 20.55 14.74
N ARG A 49 -8.07 21.34 13.65
CA ARG A 49 -9.23 21.39 12.74
C ARG A 49 -9.45 20.11 11.95
N PHE A 50 -8.38 19.47 11.49
CA PHE A 50 -8.49 18.24 10.69
C PHE A 50 -8.77 17.00 11.54
N LEU A 51 -8.39 17.00 12.81
CA LEU A 51 -8.63 15.90 13.74
C LEU A 51 -9.89 16.10 14.61
N ASP A 52 -10.66 17.17 14.35
CA ASP A 52 -11.96 17.38 14.97
C ASP A 52 -12.94 16.24 14.61
N ALA A 53 -13.57 15.66 15.63
CA ALA A 53 -14.39 14.46 15.47
C ALA A 53 -15.66 14.70 14.62
N GLU A 54 -16.22 15.90 14.69
CA GLU A 54 -17.53 16.25 14.12
C GLU A 54 -17.44 16.90 12.73
N SER A 55 -16.32 17.55 12.43
CA SER A 55 -16.15 18.35 11.21
C SER A 55 -14.86 18.06 10.43
N GLY A 56 -13.93 17.33 11.03
CA GLY A 56 -12.63 16.99 10.47
C GLY A 56 -12.62 15.74 9.57
N LEU A 57 -11.43 15.18 9.40
CA LEU A 57 -11.19 13.90 8.71
C LEU A 57 -11.95 12.72 9.36
N PRO A 58 -12.04 12.59 10.71
CA PRO A 58 -12.84 11.54 11.33
C PRO A 58 -14.31 11.55 10.86
N ALA A 59 -14.93 12.73 10.82
CA ALA A 59 -16.32 12.88 10.37
C ALA A 59 -16.51 12.46 8.91
N ILE A 60 -15.55 12.79 8.03
CA ILE A 60 -15.59 12.40 6.62
C ILE A 60 -15.43 10.87 6.48
N ALA A 61 -14.47 10.28 7.19
CA ALA A 61 -14.20 8.84 7.15
C ALA A 61 -15.37 7.99 7.65
N ASN A 62 -16.18 8.51 8.58
CA ASN A 62 -17.32 7.79 9.14
C ASN A 62 -18.66 8.09 8.43
N SER A 63 -18.70 9.07 7.54
CA SER A 63 -19.95 9.48 6.90
C SER A 63 -20.49 8.41 5.93
N PRO A 64 -21.79 8.08 5.96
CA PRO A 64 -22.43 7.22 4.96
C PRO A 64 -22.66 7.92 3.62
N LEU A 65 -22.63 9.26 3.60
CA LEU A 65 -22.80 10.07 2.39
C LEU A 65 -21.59 9.99 1.46
N ILE A 66 -20.40 9.80 2.04
CA ILE A 66 -19.14 9.97 1.32
C ILE A 66 -18.78 8.66 0.60
N PRO A 67 -18.36 8.72 -0.69
CA PRO A 67 -17.87 7.56 -1.42
C PRO A 67 -16.76 6.81 -0.67
N TRP A 68 -16.82 5.48 -0.75
CA TRP A 68 -15.92 4.59 -0.01
C TRP A 68 -14.43 4.88 -0.27
N ASP A 69 -14.06 5.28 -1.49
CA ASP A 69 -12.67 5.52 -1.87
C ASP A 69 -12.11 6.78 -1.20
N ILE A 70 -12.93 7.82 -1.11
CA ILE A 70 -12.61 9.06 -0.39
C ILE A 70 -12.49 8.77 1.10
N LYS A 71 -13.39 7.95 1.67
CA LYS A 71 -13.33 7.53 3.08
C LYS A 71 -12.00 6.84 3.38
N LEU A 72 -11.58 5.89 2.55
CA LEU A 72 -10.30 5.18 2.74
C LEU A 72 -9.09 6.13 2.66
N ASP A 73 -9.08 7.06 1.71
CA ASP A 73 -7.97 8.01 1.54
C ASP A 73 -7.88 9.01 2.71
N VAL A 74 -9.03 9.47 3.18
CA VAL A 74 -9.13 10.32 4.39
C VAL A 74 -8.69 9.56 5.62
N ASP A 75 -9.16 8.31 5.78
CA ASP A 75 -8.87 7.51 6.97
C ASP A 75 -7.39 7.14 7.08
N LEU A 76 -6.73 6.84 5.95
CA LEU A 76 -5.29 6.64 5.89
C LEU A 76 -4.53 7.88 6.36
N LEU A 77 -4.95 9.08 5.93
CA LEU A 77 -4.32 10.32 6.35
C LEU A 77 -4.57 10.63 7.83
N ARG A 78 -5.81 10.43 8.29
CA ARG A 78 -6.22 10.58 9.69
C ARG A 78 -5.35 9.72 10.61
N LEU A 79 -5.21 8.43 10.33
CA LEU A 79 -4.42 7.50 11.13
C LEU A 79 -2.95 7.90 11.29
N ARG A 80 -2.36 8.53 10.26
CA ARG A 80 -0.99 9.06 10.34
C ARG A 80 -0.93 10.30 11.22
N TRP A 81 -1.84 11.24 11.01
CA TRP A 81 -1.85 12.52 11.71
C TRP A 81 -2.20 12.38 13.20
N GLU A 82 -3.09 11.46 13.56
CA GLU A 82 -3.39 11.12 14.96
C GLU A 82 -2.16 10.59 15.71
N LYS A 83 -1.26 9.89 15.01
CA LYS A 83 0.02 9.45 15.56
C LYS A 83 1.08 10.55 15.60
N GLY A 84 0.82 11.70 14.97
CA GLY A 84 1.78 12.78 14.80
C GLY A 84 2.72 12.63 13.59
N ASP A 85 2.53 11.61 12.74
CA ASP A 85 3.26 11.46 11.47
C ASP A 85 2.67 12.39 10.40
N ILE A 86 3.23 13.59 10.30
CA ILE A 86 2.81 14.62 9.34
C ILE A 86 3.81 14.85 8.20
N GLU A 87 4.87 14.05 8.12
CA GLU A 87 5.85 14.17 7.05
C GLU A 87 5.16 13.93 5.68
N THR A 88 5.41 14.83 4.74
CA THR A 88 4.77 14.82 3.41
C THR A 88 5.58 14.04 2.37
N GLY A 89 6.86 13.81 2.64
CA GLY A 89 7.77 13.12 1.73
C GLY A 89 7.39 11.64 1.51
N LEU A 90 7.46 11.20 0.26
CA LEU A 90 7.29 9.78 -0.10
C LEU A 90 8.34 8.88 0.58
N ASP A 91 9.53 9.43 0.78
CA ASP A 91 10.68 8.85 1.46
C ASP A 91 10.72 9.11 2.97
N ARG A 92 9.62 9.56 3.60
CA ARG A 92 9.53 9.68 5.07
C ARG A 92 10.11 8.47 5.78
N GLY A 93 10.93 8.71 6.79
CA GLY A 93 11.63 7.66 7.53
C GLY A 93 12.65 6.84 6.74
N LEU A 94 13.05 7.28 5.55
CA LEU A 94 14.12 6.67 4.75
C LEU A 94 15.25 7.67 4.54
N ILE A 95 16.48 7.18 4.66
CA ILE A 95 17.70 7.89 4.27
C ILE A 95 18.02 7.48 2.84
N THR A 96 18.01 8.44 1.91
CA THR A 96 18.43 8.22 0.52
C THR A 96 19.89 8.64 0.36
N LYS A 97 20.75 7.71 -0.10
CA LYS A 97 22.15 8.00 -0.46
C LYS A 97 22.31 7.97 -1.98
N CYS A 98 22.76 9.10 -2.54
CA CYS A 98 23.01 9.27 -3.98
C CYS A 98 24.52 9.19 -4.24
N ALA A 99 25.04 7.99 -4.43
CA ALA A 99 26.41 7.76 -4.90
C ALA A 99 26.39 7.36 -6.39
N ARG A 100 27.24 6.41 -6.80
CA ARG A 100 27.15 5.79 -8.15
C ARG A 100 25.78 5.14 -8.39
N ILE A 101 25.21 4.56 -7.33
CA ILE A 101 23.85 4.03 -7.28
C ILE A 101 23.06 4.78 -6.21
N VAL A 102 21.73 4.85 -6.39
CA VAL A 102 20.83 5.35 -5.36
C VAL A 102 20.47 4.18 -4.45
N SER A 103 20.78 4.30 -3.16
CA SER A 103 20.38 3.34 -2.13
C SER A 103 19.50 4.00 -1.08
N ARG A 104 18.68 3.19 -0.40
CA ARG A 104 17.77 3.62 0.66
C ARG A 104 17.90 2.71 1.86
N SER A 105 17.87 3.30 3.05
CA SER A 105 17.84 2.59 4.32
C SER A 105 16.83 3.25 5.25
N PHE A 106 16.35 2.54 6.27
CA PHE A 106 15.53 3.17 7.31
C PHE A 106 16.34 4.21 8.08
N ASP A 107 15.70 5.34 8.38
CA ASP A 107 16.21 6.27 9.38
C ASP A 107 15.97 5.67 10.78
N PRO A 108 17.03 5.41 11.58
CA PRO A 108 16.88 4.92 12.95
C PRO A 108 16.08 5.85 13.86
N ALA A 109 16.04 7.15 13.57
CA ALA A 109 15.28 8.13 14.35
C ALA A 109 13.77 8.13 14.01
N TYR A 110 13.36 7.48 12.93
CA TYR A 110 11.96 7.47 12.50
C TYR A 110 11.11 6.55 13.39
N LYS A 111 10.33 7.17 14.29
CA LYS A 111 9.55 6.49 15.33
C LYS A 111 8.20 5.91 14.88
N TYR A 112 7.74 6.18 13.66
CA TYR A 112 6.40 5.79 13.19
C TYR A 112 6.37 4.49 12.38
N ARG A 113 7.43 3.68 12.46
CA ARG A 113 7.45 2.36 11.83
C ARG A 113 6.41 1.43 12.46
N VAL A 114 5.76 0.63 11.63
CA VAL A 114 4.76 -0.35 12.06
C VAL A 114 5.32 -1.75 11.87
N SER A 115 5.21 -2.60 12.89
CA SER A 115 5.57 -4.02 12.75
C SER A 115 4.71 -4.67 11.67
N PRO A 116 5.27 -5.43 10.72
CA PRO A 116 4.51 -6.14 9.70
C PRO A 116 4.01 -7.52 10.17
N PHE A 117 4.41 -7.97 11.36
CA PHE A 117 4.17 -9.33 11.84
C PHE A 117 2.88 -9.42 12.65
N TYR A 118 1.74 -9.23 11.97
CA TYR A 118 0.40 -9.35 12.51
C TYR A 118 -0.55 -9.91 11.46
N ALA A 119 -1.62 -10.59 11.89
CA ALA A 119 -2.68 -11.08 11.02
C ALA A 119 -3.67 -9.95 10.67
N GLY A 120 -4.21 -9.97 9.44
CA GLY A 120 -5.19 -8.98 8.99
C GLY A 120 -4.58 -7.68 8.43
N GLU A 121 -5.44 -6.67 8.25
CA GLU A 121 -5.12 -5.41 7.56
C GLU A 121 -4.56 -4.34 8.50
N GLY A 122 -4.88 -4.40 9.79
CA GLY A 122 -4.43 -3.42 10.77
C GLY A 122 -4.82 -1.99 10.38
N ASN A 123 -3.81 -1.13 10.21
CA ASN A 123 -3.99 0.28 9.83
C ASN A 123 -3.90 0.52 8.31
N LEU A 124 -3.77 -0.53 7.51
CA LEU A 124 -3.69 -0.40 6.06
C LEU A 124 -5.07 -0.15 5.48
N ARG A 125 -5.12 0.56 4.35
CA ARG A 125 -6.36 0.78 3.60
C ARG A 125 -6.21 0.23 2.19
N ASN A 126 -7.27 -0.41 1.69
CA ASN A 126 -7.28 -0.96 0.34
C ASN A 126 -6.90 0.11 -0.70
N GLY A 127 -5.96 -0.26 -1.57
CA GLY A 127 -5.29 0.60 -2.54
C GLY A 127 -4.20 1.53 -1.99
N GLN A 128 -3.85 1.45 -0.70
CA GLN A 128 -2.69 2.17 -0.18
C GLN A 128 -1.46 1.84 -1.01
N TRP A 129 -0.82 2.89 -1.51
CA TRP A 129 0.28 2.80 -2.45
C TRP A 129 1.62 3.10 -1.78
N PHE A 130 2.66 2.40 -2.24
CA PHE A 130 4.02 2.47 -1.72
C PHE A 130 5.01 2.65 -2.89
N PRO A 131 5.84 3.71 -2.89
CA PRO A 131 6.83 3.92 -3.96
C PRO A 131 7.89 2.82 -4.01
N TRP A 132 8.22 2.24 -2.85
CA TRP A 132 9.21 1.18 -2.71
C TRP A 132 8.75 0.12 -1.70
N GLN A 133 9.31 -1.09 -1.81
CA GLN A 133 9.08 -2.17 -0.83
C GLN A 133 9.53 -1.75 0.58
N LEU A 134 10.59 -0.94 0.71
CA LEU A 134 10.97 -0.33 2.00
C LEU A 134 9.86 0.56 2.59
N SER A 135 9.10 1.30 1.76
CA SER A 135 7.95 2.07 2.24
C SER A 135 6.80 1.17 2.68
N ALA A 136 6.58 0.05 1.99
CA ALA A 136 5.63 -0.97 2.43
C ALA A 136 6.04 -1.59 3.78
N ILE A 137 7.34 -1.79 4.01
CA ILE A 137 7.87 -2.29 5.28
C ILE A 137 7.76 -1.27 6.40
N ARG A 138 8.12 -0.02 6.14
CA ARG A 138 7.96 1.11 7.08
C ARG A 138 6.53 1.15 7.64
N ASP A 139 5.55 0.96 6.76
CA ASP A 139 4.13 1.10 7.08
C ASP A 139 3.47 -0.22 7.51
N GLY A 140 4.24 -1.31 7.66
CA GLY A 140 3.74 -2.59 8.17
C GLY A 140 2.93 -3.41 7.16
N ALA A 141 2.99 -3.09 5.87
CA ALA A 141 2.30 -3.85 4.82
C ALA A 141 3.02 -5.15 4.46
N HIS A 142 4.35 -5.14 4.51
CA HIS A 142 5.21 -6.29 4.21
C HIS A 142 6.45 -6.29 5.12
N GLY A 143 7.16 -7.41 5.28
CA GLY A 143 8.31 -7.46 6.21
C GLY A 143 9.67 -7.74 5.57
N GLU A 144 9.71 -8.18 4.31
CA GLU A 144 10.97 -8.52 3.64
C GLU A 144 11.38 -7.43 2.64
N VAL A 145 12.67 -7.14 2.56
CA VAL A 145 13.20 -6.14 1.60
C VAL A 145 13.19 -6.67 0.17
N GLU A 146 13.42 -7.97 0.00
CA GLU A 146 13.57 -8.61 -1.31
C GLU A 146 12.62 -9.79 -1.54
N ALA A 147 12.36 -10.59 -0.49
CA ALA A 147 11.52 -11.77 -0.64
C ALA A 147 10.06 -11.38 -0.94
N GLY A 148 9.37 -12.26 -1.66
CA GLY A 148 7.96 -12.07 -2.00
C GLY A 148 6.99 -12.49 -0.90
N VAL A 149 7.44 -13.27 0.10
CA VAL A 149 6.61 -13.77 1.21
C VAL A 149 7.22 -13.29 2.52
N SER A 150 6.39 -12.77 3.43
CA SER A 150 6.83 -12.36 4.77
C SER A 150 5.91 -12.92 5.84
N GLY A 151 6.51 -13.44 6.92
CA GLY A 151 5.82 -14.15 7.98
C GLY A 151 6.71 -14.45 9.18
N ARG A 152 6.21 -15.30 10.07
CA ARG A 152 6.96 -15.84 11.20
C ARG A 152 6.78 -17.36 11.25
N GLU A 153 7.86 -18.09 11.49
CA GLU A 153 7.80 -19.54 11.66
C GLU A 153 6.85 -19.91 12.81
N GLY A 154 6.06 -20.97 12.61
CA GLY A 154 5.06 -21.43 13.59
C GLY A 154 3.76 -20.62 13.60
N LEU A 155 3.73 -19.43 12.98
CA LEU A 155 2.50 -18.66 12.76
C LEU A 155 2.08 -18.73 11.30
N GLY A 156 2.99 -18.42 10.38
CA GLY A 156 2.77 -18.40 8.95
C GLY A 156 3.00 -17.04 8.30
N ALA A 157 2.72 -16.98 7.00
CA ALA A 157 2.78 -15.80 6.17
C ALA A 157 1.70 -14.77 6.57
N PHE A 158 2.11 -13.51 6.71
CA PHE A 158 1.22 -12.37 6.92
C PHE A 158 1.01 -11.54 5.66
N SER A 159 1.95 -11.60 4.71
CA SER A 159 1.84 -10.84 3.47
C SER A 159 2.63 -11.47 2.32
N ILE A 160 2.15 -11.22 1.11
CA ILE A 160 2.85 -11.55 -0.14
C ILE A 160 2.94 -10.34 -1.07
N VAL A 161 3.96 -10.34 -1.91
CA VAL A 161 4.16 -9.39 -3.02
C VAL A 161 4.07 -10.16 -4.34
N LEU A 162 3.07 -9.82 -5.15
CA LEU A 162 2.97 -10.23 -6.55
C LEU A 162 3.86 -9.33 -7.41
N SER A 163 4.89 -9.93 -7.99
CA SER A 163 5.86 -9.26 -8.88
C SER A 163 6.12 -10.17 -10.08
N SER A 164 6.66 -9.64 -11.17
CA SER A 164 7.16 -10.52 -12.23
C SER A 164 8.32 -11.36 -11.71
N SER A 165 8.24 -12.65 -11.99
CA SER A 165 9.33 -13.59 -11.94
C SER A 165 9.24 -14.42 -13.21
N HIS A 166 10.28 -14.41 -14.04
CA HIS A 166 10.33 -15.31 -15.19
C HIS A 166 10.33 -16.79 -14.79
N ARG A 167 10.52 -17.08 -13.49
CA ARG A 167 10.59 -18.43 -12.94
C ARG A 167 9.23 -19.00 -12.53
N TYR A 168 8.20 -18.16 -12.41
CA TYR A 168 6.92 -18.57 -11.85
C TYR A 168 5.77 -18.13 -12.74
N ALA A 169 4.84 -19.04 -13.02
CA ALA A 169 3.70 -18.80 -13.89
C ALA A 169 2.46 -18.36 -13.08
N ASP A 170 2.65 -17.37 -12.18
CA ASP A 170 1.56 -16.85 -11.35
C ASP A 170 0.38 -16.40 -12.23
N ARG A 171 -0.84 -16.76 -11.85
CA ARG A 171 -2.07 -16.31 -12.51
C ARG A 171 -2.85 -15.41 -11.57
N ASP A 172 -3.08 -14.18 -12.01
CA ASP A 172 -3.77 -13.16 -11.23
C ASP A 172 -5.10 -12.79 -11.88
N GLN A 173 -6.19 -13.20 -11.24
CA GLN A 173 -7.56 -12.93 -11.67
C GLN A 173 -8.23 -11.88 -10.77
N GLY A 174 -7.45 -11.12 -9.99
CA GLY A 174 -7.98 -10.15 -9.05
C GLY A 174 -8.40 -10.81 -7.75
N GLU A 175 -9.65 -11.25 -7.70
CA GLU A 175 -10.25 -11.90 -6.51
C GLU A 175 -9.65 -13.28 -6.24
N THR A 176 -9.22 -14.00 -7.28
CA THR A 176 -8.53 -15.27 -7.17
C THR A 176 -7.10 -15.13 -7.69
N ILE A 177 -6.13 -15.67 -6.96
CA ILE A 177 -4.71 -15.67 -7.34
C ILE A 177 -4.20 -17.11 -7.25
N TYR A 178 -3.48 -17.56 -8.27
CA TYR A 178 -2.69 -18.78 -8.23
C TYR A 178 -1.22 -18.38 -8.09
N TYR A 179 -0.70 -18.48 -6.87
CA TYR A 179 0.63 -18.02 -6.49
C TYR A 179 1.57 -19.20 -6.35
N TYR A 180 2.72 -19.17 -7.02
CA TYR A 180 3.76 -20.17 -6.83
C TYR A 180 4.63 -19.82 -5.62
N GLY A 181 4.86 -20.84 -4.79
CA GLY A 181 5.89 -20.80 -3.76
C GLY A 181 7.29 -20.67 -4.37
N THR A 182 8.28 -20.42 -3.52
CA THR A 182 9.67 -20.39 -3.98
C THR A 182 10.21 -21.81 -4.07
N TYR A 183 10.96 -22.10 -5.13
CA TYR A 183 11.68 -23.37 -5.31
C TYR A 183 12.47 -23.73 -4.05
N GLY A 184 12.26 -24.96 -3.59
CA GLY A 184 13.08 -25.62 -2.60
C GLY A 184 14.50 -25.88 -3.09
N LYS A 185 15.36 -26.32 -2.17
CA LYS A 185 16.73 -26.74 -2.46
C LYS A 185 17.00 -28.07 -1.77
N ASN A 186 17.59 -29.02 -2.49
CA ASN A 186 17.98 -30.33 -1.96
C ASN A 186 16.81 -31.09 -1.31
N GLY A 187 15.64 -31.11 -1.96
CA GLY A 187 14.43 -31.76 -1.44
C GLY A 187 13.80 -31.10 -0.21
N LYS A 188 14.26 -29.89 0.18
CA LYS A 188 13.68 -29.12 1.28
C LYS A 188 12.84 -27.98 0.74
N ILE A 189 11.64 -27.84 1.30
CA ILE A 189 10.72 -26.73 1.05
C ILE A 189 11.42 -25.40 1.41
N SER A 190 11.22 -24.37 0.60
CA SER A 190 11.78 -23.04 0.90
C SER A 190 11.10 -22.41 2.12
N HIS A 191 11.81 -21.55 2.85
CA HIS A 191 11.25 -20.86 4.01
C HIS A 191 9.94 -20.11 3.69
N GLY A 192 9.89 -19.38 2.57
CA GLY A 192 8.68 -18.66 2.14
C GLY A 192 7.51 -19.60 1.82
N THR A 193 7.77 -20.74 1.18
CA THR A 193 6.74 -21.75 0.94
C THR A 193 6.24 -22.37 2.25
N ASN A 194 7.13 -22.62 3.21
CA ASN A 194 6.74 -23.14 4.52
C ASN A 194 5.84 -22.14 5.28
N LEU A 195 6.14 -20.85 5.22
CA LEU A 195 5.28 -19.81 5.80
C LEU A 195 3.86 -19.81 5.19
N LEU A 196 3.73 -20.07 3.89
CA LEU A 196 2.41 -20.17 3.23
C LEU A 196 1.65 -21.41 3.67
N LEU A 197 2.32 -22.55 3.82
CA LEU A 197 1.73 -23.77 4.37
C LEU A 197 1.24 -23.54 5.81
N ASP A 198 2.08 -22.96 6.67
CA ASP A 198 1.71 -22.60 8.04
C ASP A 198 0.50 -21.63 8.06
N ALA A 199 0.46 -20.62 7.17
CA ALA A 199 -0.66 -19.70 7.08
C ALA A 199 -1.96 -20.39 6.65
N HIS A 200 -1.88 -21.35 5.73
CA HIS A 200 -3.03 -22.13 5.31
C HIS A 200 -3.57 -22.97 6.47
N GLN A 201 -2.68 -23.72 7.14
CA GLN A 201 -3.03 -24.57 8.28
C GLN A 201 -3.67 -23.77 9.42
N ASN A 202 -3.13 -22.58 9.70
CA ASN A 202 -3.61 -21.71 10.78
C ASN A 202 -4.78 -20.80 10.36
N GLY A 203 -5.23 -20.85 9.10
CA GLY A 203 -6.31 -20.01 8.57
C GLY A 203 -6.01 -18.51 8.61
N ILE A 204 -4.73 -18.11 8.52
CA ILE A 204 -4.31 -16.71 8.62
C ILE A 204 -4.62 -15.98 7.30
N PRO A 205 -5.37 -14.85 7.34
CA PRO A 205 -5.54 -14.02 6.16
C PRO A 205 -4.23 -13.28 5.82
N ILE A 206 -3.87 -13.33 4.54
CA ILE A 206 -2.63 -12.81 3.98
C ILE A 206 -2.90 -11.47 3.30
N ARG A 207 -2.10 -10.46 3.61
CA ARG A 207 -2.09 -9.19 2.86
C ARG A 207 -1.45 -9.37 1.49
N VAL A 208 -2.14 -9.00 0.43
CA VAL A 208 -1.60 -9.05 -0.93
C VAL A 208 -1.19 -7.66 -1.39
N LEU A 209 0.07 -7.53 -1.82
CA LEU A 209 0.58 -6.36 -2.49
C LEU A 209 0.86 -6.69 -3.96
N ARG A 210 0.36 -5.87 -4.90
CA ARG A 210 0.70 -5.97 -6.32
C ARG A 210 1.79 -4.97 -6.66
N SER A 211 2.82 -5.40 -7.39
CA SER A 211 3.95 -4.58 -7.81
C SER A 211 3.79 -4.12 -9.26
N SER A 212 4.29 -2.93 -9.57
CA SER A 212 4.38 -2.42 -10.93
C SER A 212 5.35 -3.23 -11.80
N LYS A 213 6.09 -4.18 -11.21
CA LYS A 213 6.90 -5.15 -11.93
C LYS A 213 6.09 -6.27 -12.58
N LEU A 214 4.81 -6.47 -12.23
CA LEU A 214 3.97 -7.48 -12.88
C LEU A 214 3.94 -7.32 -14.42
N PRO A 215 3.65 -8.38 -15.19
CA PRO A 215 3.51 -8.27 -16.64
C PRO A 215 2.52 -7.18 -17.04
N ALA A 216 2.83 -6.41 -18.10
CA ALA A 216 1.98 -5.28 -18.52
C ALA A 216 0.57 -5.71 -18.93
N ILE A 217 0.40 -6.96 -19.36
CA ILE A 217 -0.90 -7.55 -19.69
C ILE A 217 -1.79 -7.79 -18.47
N ASN A 218 -1.22 -7.85 -17.26
CA ASN A 218 -2.00 -8.00 -16.04
C ASN A 218 -2.69 -6.67 -15.71
N LYS A 219 -4.02 -6.61 -15.86
CA LYS A 219 -4.84 -5.41 -15.59
C LYS A 219 -4.80 -4.92 -14.13
N TYR A 220 -4.44 -5.77 -13.18
CA TYR A 220 -4.33 -5.41 -11.77
C TYR A 220 -2.97 -4.81 -11.39
N ARG A 221 -2.00 -4.81 -12.33
CA ARG A 221 -0.69 -4.18 -12.16
C ARG A 221 -0.85 -2.68 -11.88
N PRO A 222 -0.29 -2.13 -10.78
CA PRO A 222 -0.22 -0.69 -10.59
C PRO A 222 0.80 -0.06 -11.56
N ALA A 223 0.58 1.19 -11.94
CA ALA A 223 1.46 1.91 -12.87
C ALA A 223 2.90 2.08 -12.33
N GLU A 224 3.04 2.31 -11.02
CA GLU A 224 4.32 2.48 -10.33
C GLU A 224 4.26 1.81 -8.94
N GLY A 225 5.42 1.53 -8.34
CA GLY A 225 5.54 1.07 -6.96
C GLY A 225 4.79 -0.23 -6.62
N LEU A 226 4.23 -0.30 -5.42
CA LEU A 226 3.41 -1.40 -4.92
C LEU A 226 2.07 -0.87 -4.41
N ARG A 227 1.00 -1.66 -4.52
CA ARG A 227 -0.32 -1.34 -4.01
C ARG A 227 -0.85 -2.48 -3.15
N TYR A 228 -1.32 -2.17 -1.94
CA TYR A 228 -2.02 -3.13 -1.09
C TYR A 228 -3.45 -3.34 -1.60
N ASP A 229 -3.79 -4.57 -1.97
CA ASP A 229 -5.06 -4.94 -2.61
C ASP A 229 -5.98 -5.79 -1.73
N GLY A 230 -5.73 -5.77 -0.42
CA GLY A 230 -6.58 -6.38 0.60
C GLY A 230 -6.08 -7.71 1.13
N LEU A 231 -6.94 -8.36 1.91
CA LEU A 231 -6.74 -9.66 2.53
C LEU A 231 -7.24 -10.79 1.64
N TYR A 232 -6.48 -11.88 1.61
CA TYR A 232 -6.80 -13.12 0.91
C TYR A 232 -6.60 -14.28 1.87
N LYS A 233 -7.32 -15.38 1.67
CA LYS A 233 -7.09 -16.65 2.36
C LYS A 233 -6.57 -17.66 1.36
N ILE A 234 -5.69 -18.55 1.80
CA ILE A 234 -5.33 -19.73 1.01
C ILE A 234 -6.51 -20.71 1.11
N GLU A 235 -7.05 -21.10 -0.04
CA GLU A 235 -8.11 -22.12 -0.12
C GLU A 235 -7.55 -23.52 -0.34
N SER A 236 -6.42 -23.62 -1.04
CA SER A 236 -5.76 -24.88 -1.33
C SER A 236 -4.30 -24.67 -1.74
N GLU A 237 -3.48 -25.69 -1.50
CA GLU A 237 -2.13 -25.87 -1.99
C GLU A 237 -2.03 -27.12 -2.87
N GLU A 238 -1.15 -27.08 -3.86
CA GLU A 238 -0.89 -28.18 -4.78
C GLU A 238 0.62 -28.31 -4.98
N LEU A 239 1.16 -29.52 -4.82
CA LEU A 239 2.54 -29.82 -5.12
C LEU A 239 2.70 -29.97 -6.64
N MET A 240 3.39 -29.02 -7.27
CA MET A 240 3.57 -28.96 -8.71
C MET A 240 4.79 -29.75 -9.18
N GLU A 241 5.84 -29.79 -8.36
CA GLU A 241 7.07 -30.52 -8.66
C GLU A 241 7.74 -31.00 -7.36
N GLU A 242 7.85 -32.32 -7.19
CA GLU A 242 8.43 -32.94 -5.99
C GLU A 242 9.94 -32.64 -5.85
N SER A 243 10.70 -32.77 -6.93
CA SER A 243 12.17 -32.63 -6.93
C SER A 243 12.65 -31.28 -6.42
N SER A 244 11.91 -30.22 -6.75
CA SER A 244 12.20 -28.86 -6.31
C SER A 244 11.23 -28.37 -5.23
N SER A 245 10.37 -29.23 -4.69
CA SER A 245 9.38 -28.90 -3.67
C SER A 245 8.58 -27.64 -4.02
N LEU A 246 8.17 -27.53 -5.28
CA LEU A 246 7.44 -26.36 -5.78
C LEU A 246 5.95 -26.52 -5.52
N TYR A 247 5.37 -25.57 -4.79
CA TYR A 247 3.93 -25.54 -4.51
C TYR A 247 3.25 -24.40 -5.27
N ARG A 248 1.98 -24.60 -5.59
CA ARG A 248 1.06 -23.56 -6.03
C ARG A 248 -0.05 -23.41 -5.01
N PHE A 249 -0.35 -22.18 -4.63
CA PHE A 249 -1.40 -21.83 -3.69
C PHE A 249 -2.52 -21.12 -4.42
N LYS A 250 -3.76 -21.56 -4.22
CA LYS A 250 -4.96 -20.82 -4.64
C LYS A 250 -5.36 -19.90 -3.50
N LEU A 251 -5.25 -18.60 -3.72
CA LEU A 251 -5.70 -17.57 -2.79
C LEU A 251 -7.02 -16.97 -3.27
N GLN A 252 -7.95 -16.77 -2.34
CA GLN A 252 -9.23 -16.12 -2.57
C GLN A 252 -9.35 -14.87 -1.70
N ARG A 253 -9.75 -13.75 -2.31
CA ARG A 253 -9.94 -12.47 -1.61
C ARG A 253 -11.07 -12.60 -0.61
N VAL A 254 -10.85 -12.07 0.60
CA VAL A 254 -11.86 -12.08 1.66
C VAL A 254 -13.03 -11.18 1.26
N GLU A 255 -14.26 -11.69 1.42
CA GLU A 255 -15.49 -10.97 1.12
C GLU A 255 -15.69 -9.71 1.99
N GLY A 256 -16.50 -8.77 1.50
CA GLY A 256 -16.85 -7.54 2.23
C GLY A 256 -15.82 -6.40 2.13
N GLN A 257 -14.66 -6.64 1.52
CA GLN A 257 -13.69 -5.58 1.23
C GLN A 257 -14.13 -4.72 0.03
N THR A 258 -13.81 -3.43 0.06
CA THR A 258 -14.03 -2.52 -1.09
C THR A 258 -13.33 -3.03 -2.37
N PRO A 259 -13.78 -2.65 -3.58
CA PRO A 259 -13.19 -3.11 -4.84
C PRO A 259 -11.68 -2.86 -4.96
N ILE A 260 -10.96 -3.73 -5.67
CA ILE A 260 -9.53 -3.52 -5.98
C ILE A 260 -9.37 -2.22 -6.77
N ARG A 261 -8.49 -1.32 -6.33
CA ARG A 261 -8.31 0.04 -6.89
C ARG A 261 -7.39 0.05 -8.11
N TYR A 262 -7.72 -0.73 -9.14
CA TYR A 262 -6.90 -0.87 -10.36
C TYR A 262 -7.36 -0.03 -11.56
N SER A 263 -8.59 0.50 -11.53
CA SER A 263 -9.18 1.30 -12.62
C SER A 263 -10.11 2.37 -12.07
N GLY A 264 -10.54 3.31 -12.92
CA GLY A 264 -11.48 4.36 -12.54
C GLY A 264 -10.84 5.52 -11.77
N PRO A 265 -11.64 6.51 -11.32
CA PRO A 265 -11.13 7.63 -10.54
C PRO A 265 -10.59 7.22 -9.16
N GLU A 266 -10.94 6.03 -8.69
CA GLU A 266 -10.49 5.43 -7.44
C GLU A 266 -9.12 4.75 -7.61
N ALA A 267 -8.61 4.57 -8.83
CA ALA A 267 -7.37 3.83 -9.08
C ALA A 267 -6.17 4.37 -8.28
N ARG A 268 -5.30 3.44 -7.87
CA ARG A 268 -4.03 3.75 -7.19
C ARG A 268 -2.86 3.08 -7.93
N PRO A 269 -1.68 3.73 -8.03
CA PRO A 269 -1.40 5.09 -7.57
C PRO A 269 -2.20 6.15 -8.33
N THR A 270 -2.49 7.25 -7.64
CA THR A 270 -3.10 8.44 -8.22
C THR A 270 -2.13 9.16 -9.17
N PRO A 271 -2.62 10.00 -10.09
CA PRO A 271 -1.75 10.85 -10.90
C PRO A 271 -0.77 11.69 -10.06
N LYS A 272 -1.21 12.19 -8.90
CA LYS A 272 -0.37 12.98 -8.00
C LYS A 272 0.74 12.15 -7.35
N GLU A 273 0.43 10.93 -6.89
CA GLU A 273 1.45 10.00 -6.36
C GLU A 273 2.52 9.66 -7.40
N VAL A 274 2.11 9.41 -8.65
CA VAL A 274 3.03 9.14 -9.76
C VAL A 274 3.89 10.36 -10.09
N GLU A 275 3.29 11.56 -10.10
CA GLU A 275 4.01 12.83 -10.30
C GLU A 275 5.09 13.03 -9.24
N GLU A 276 4.73 12.95 -7.96
CA GLU A 276 5.67 13.13 -6.84
C GLU A 276 6.79 12.08 -6.87
N PHE A 277 6.47 10.84 -7.22
CA PHE A 277 7.46 9.78 -7.34
C PHE A 277 8.48 10.07 -8.45
N ARG A 278 8.00 10.52 -9.62
CA ARG A 278 8.87 10.89 -10.74
C ARG A 278 9.74 12.09 -10.39
N ASN A 279 9.19 13.08 -9.68
CA ASN A 279 9.96 14.24 -9.21
C ASN A 279 11.10 13.79 -8.28
N LEU A 280 10.81 12.89 -7.35
CA LEU A 280 11.80 12.34 -6.42
C LEU A 280 12.88 11.51 -7.13
N GLN A 281 12.51 10.73 -8.16
CA GLN A 281 13.46 10.00 -8.99
C GLN A 281 14.36 10.92 -9.82
N LYS A 282 13.79 12.00 -10.39
CA LYS A 282 14.55 13.02 -11.15
C LYS A 282 15.55 13.72 -10.25
N PHE A 283 15.12 14.15 -9.06
CA PHE A 283 16.00 14.77 -8.08
C PHE A 283 17.16 13.84 -7.72
N ALA A 284 16.88 12.59 -7.35
CA ALA A 284 17.91 11.61 -7.02
C ALA A 284 18.87 11.31 -8.19
N SER A 285 18.41 11.42 -9.43
CA SER A 285 19.25 11.24 -10.62
C SER A 285 20.13 12.45 -10.89
N ALA A 286 19.61 13.66 -10.69
CA ALA A 286 20.35 14.92 -10.84
C ALA A 286 21.42 15.10 -9.75
N SER A 287 21.18 14.59 -8.54
CA SER A 287 22.14 14.64 -7.42
C SER A 287 23.29 13.62 -7.51
N ARG A 288 23.33 12.77 -8.55
CA ARG A 288 24.43 11.80 -8.69
C ARG A 288 25.72 12.52 -9.10
N PRO A 289 26.87 12.17 -8.51
CA PRO A 289 28.15 12.71 -8.97
C PRO A 289 28.37 12.34 -10.45
N LYS A 290 28.80 13.33 -11.26
CA LYS A 290 29.20 13.07 -12.65
C LYS A 290 30.37 12.09 -12.64
N LYS A 291 30.38 11.14 -13.59
CA LYS A 291 31.56 10.27 -13.79
C LYS A 291 32.76 11.18 -14.04
N SER A 292 33.78 11.05 -13.21
CA SER A 292 35.11 11.57 -13.54
C SER A 292 35.57 10.93 -14.85
N PRO A 293 36.12 11.71 -15.80
CA PRO A 293 36.60 11.19 -17.08
C PRO A 293 37.67 10.11 -16.89
#